data_AF-A0A973HK84-F1
#
_entry.id   AF-A0A973HK84-F1
#
_cell.length_a   1.000
_cell.length_b   1.000
_cell.length_c   1.000
_cell.angle_alpha   90.00
_cell.angle_beta   90.00
_cell.angle_gamma   90.00
#
_symmetry.space_group_name_H-M   'P 1'
#
loop_
_entity.id
_entity.type
_entity.pdbx_description
1 polymer ?
#
loop_
_entity_poly.entity_id
_entity_poly.type
_entity_poly.pdbx_seq_one_letter_code
_entity_poly.pdbx_strand_id
1 'polypeptide(L)'
;MSEDQDQMANDWAAAMAEQSTVEATELEDFSNDDNVISPEQQHKLDSILDIPVVISMEVGRSKISIRNLLQLNQGSVVELDRIAGEPLDVMVNGTLIAHGEVVVVNDKFGIRLTDVISQTERIKKLK
;
A
#
# COMPACT_ATOMS: atom_id res chain seq x y z
N MET A 1 -5.14 -5.64 77.00
CA MET A 1 -5.40 -4.76 75.85
C MET A 1 -4.19 -4.67 74.90
N SER A 2 -3.33 -5.69 74.86
CA SER A 2 -2.08 -5.68 74.07
C SER A 2 -2.05 -6.74 72.95
N GLU A 3 -2.89 -7.78 73.00
CA GLU A 3 -2.85 -8.90 72.04
C GLU A 3 -3.52 -8.56 70.69
N ASP A 4 -4.51 -7.65 70.66
CA ASP A 4 -5.20 -7.28 69.41
C ASP A 4 -4.34 -6.43 68.45
N GLN A 5 -3.35 -5.68 68.96
CA GLN A 5 -2.46 -4.86 68.13
C GLN A 5 -1.34 -5.68 67.48
N ASP A 6 -0.87 -6.72 68.16
CA ASP A 6 0.17 -7.61 67.63
C ASP A 6 -0.37 -8.49 66.48
N GLN A 7 -1.65 -8.84 66.53
CA GLN A 7 -2.30 -9.64 65.48
C GLN A 7 -2.55 -8.83 64.20
N MET A 8 -2.97 -7.56 64.34
CA MET A 8 -3.14 -6.65 63.18
C MET A 8 -1.80 -6.28 62.52
N ALA A 9 -0.72 -6.17 63.31
CA ALA A 9 0.63 -5.91 62.78
C ALA A 9 1.17 -7.10 61.97
N ASN A 10 0.91 -8.32 62.41
CA ASN A 10 1.31 -9.54 61.69
C ASN A 10 0.51 -9.75 60.39
N ASP A 11 -0.79 -9.45 60.39
CA ASP A 11 -1.62 -9.54 59.18
C ASP A 11 -1.21 -8.47 58.14
N TRP A 12 -0.82 -7.28 58.59
CA TRP A 12 -0.27 -6.24 57.71
C TRP A 12 1.12 -6.62 57.16
N ALA A 13 1.97 -7.24 57.99
CA ALA A 13 3.28 -7.73 57.57
C ALA A 13 3.18 -8.86 56.53
N ALA A 14 2.19 -9.76 56.67
CA ALA A 14 1.95 -10.83 55.72
C ALA A 14 1.45 -10.31 54.36
N ALA A 15 0.53 -9.33 54.35
CA ALA A 15 0.03 -8.72 53.12
C ALA A 15 1.12 -7.95 52.32
N MET A 16 2.06 -7.32 53.03
CA MET A 16 3.21 -6.64 52.39
C MET A 16 4.25 -7.61 51.83
N ALA A 17 4.37 -8.81 52.42
CA ALA A 17 5.25 -9.86 51.91
C ALA A 17 4.73 -10.44 50.58
N GLU A 18 3.40 -10.52 50.38
CA GLU A 18 2.81 -11.00 49.12
C GLU A 18 2.90 -10.00 47.95
N GLN A 19 3.03 -8.69 48.22
CA GLN A 19 3.29 -7.70 47.15
C GLN A 19 4.75 -7.69 46.67
N SER A 20 5.67 -8.35 47.39
CA SER A 20 7.09 -8.39 47.04
C SER A 20 7.45 -9.49 46.03
N THR A 21 6.50 -10.36 45.68
CA THR A 21 6.64 -11.41 44.66
C THR A 21 6.05 -11.03 43.30
N VAL A 22 6.08 -9.74 42.93
CA VAL A 22 6.10 -9.40 41.51
C VAL A 22 7.46 -9.81 40.96
N GLU A 23 7.51 -11.06 40.50
CA GLU A 23 8.50 -11.56 39.58
C GLU A 23 8.60 -10.52 38.45
N ALA A 24 9.66 -9.70 38.52
CA ALA A 24 10.04 -8.81 37.44
C ALA A 24 10.40 -9.72 36.28
N THR A 25 9.38 -10.09 35.52
CA THR A 25 9.53 -10.62 34.19
C THR A 25 10.29 -9.53 33.47
N GLU A 26 11.58 -9.79 33.26
CA GLU A 26 12.38 -9.06 32.31
C GLU A 26 11.55 -9.04 31.03
N LEU A 27 10.98 -7.87 30.73
CA LEU A 27 10.41 -7.61 29.43
C LEU A 27 11.57 -7.85 28.48
N GLU A 28 11.56 -9.00 27.81
CA GLU A 28 12.31 -9.19 26.59
C GLU A 28 11.88 -8.04 25.69
N ASP A 29 12.74 -7.03 25.62
CA ASP A 29 12.67 -6.00 24.63
C ASP A 29 12.70 -6.75 23.30
N PHE A 30 11.53 -6.95 22.69
CA PHE A 30 11.43 -7.26 21.28
C PHE A 30 11.85 -5.99 20.52
N SER A 31 13.09 -5.55 20.75
CA SER A 31 13.84 -4.72 19.84
C SER A 31 13.95 -5.57 18.59
N ASN A 32 13.04 -5.26 17.68
CA ASN A 32 12.80 -5.86 16.39
C ASN A 32 14.08 -5.75 15.54
N ASP A 33 15.07 -6.59 15.82
CA ASP A 33 16.30 -6.70 15.05
C ASP A 33 16.04 -7.66 13.88
N ASP A 34 15.54 -7.08 12.78
CA ASP A 34 15.92 -7.47 11.42
C ASP A 34 15.15 -6.62 10.38
N ASN A 35 15.26 -5.30 10.50
CA ASN A 35 15.08 -4.39 9.35
C ASN A 35 15.82 -3.06 9.56
N VAL A 36 17.00 -3.10 10.18
CA VAL A 36 17.93 -1.97 10.06
C VAL A 36 18.49 -2.02 8.65
N ILE A 37 17.81 -1.37 7.72
CA ILE A 37 18.24 -1.22 6.34
C ILE A 37 19.63 -0.57 6.40
N SER A 38 20.66 -1.32 6.01
CA SER A 38 22.03 -0.78 5.98
C SER A 38 22.06 0.44 5.04
N PRO A 39 22.86 1.47 5.31
CA PRO A 39 22.92 2.66 4.44
C PRO A 39 23.23 2.30 2.98
N GLU A 40 23.99 1.23 2.73
CA GLU A 40 24.23 0.68 1.39
C GLU A 40 22.97 0.07 0.73
N GLN A 41 22.11 -0.58 1.51
CA GLN A 41 20.82 -1.10 1.05
C GLN A 41 19.82 0.04 0.82
N GLN A 42 19.87 1.09 1.65
CA GLN A 42 19.08 2.31 1.47
C GLN A 42 19.44 2.97 0.13
N HIS A 43 20.73 3.15 -0.16
CA HIS A 43 21.21 3.71 -1.43
C HIS A 43 20.84 2.85 -2.65
N LYS A 44 20.85 1.52 -2.49
CA LYS A 44 20.43 0.59 -3.56
C LYS A 44 18.93 0.67 -3.82
N LEU A 45 18.11 0.87 -2.78
CA LEU A 45 16.67 1.10 -2.91
C LEU A 45 16.38 2.45 -3.54
N ASP A 46 17.09 3.51 -3.14
CA ASP A 46 16.97 4.85 -3.73
C ASP A 46 17.26 4.81 -5.24
N SER A 47 18.26 4.04 -5.66
CA SER A 47 18.59 3.86 -7.08
C SER A 47 17.50 3.15 -7.89
N ILE A 48 16.66 2.32 -7.27
CA ILE A 48 15.54 1.62 -7.94
C ILE A 48 14.34 2.56 -8.11
N LEU A 49 14.20 3.57 -7.25
CA LEU A 49 13.09 4.53 -7.32
C LEU A 49 13.18 5.43 -8.58
N ASP A 50 14.37 5.62 -9.13
CA ASP A 50 14.61 6.47 -10.31
C ASP A 50 14.44 5.75 -11.66
N ILE A 51 13.95 4.50 -11.66
CA ILE A 51 13.73 3.76 -12.90
C ILE A 51 12.55 4.37 -13.67
N PRO A 52 12.74 4.81 -14.94
CA PRO A 52 11.67 5.40 -15.72
C PRO A 52 10.61 4.35 -16.07
N VAL A 53 9.33 4.70 -15.94
CA VAL A 53 8.19 3.85 -16.30
C VAL A 53 7.27 4.53 -17.31
N VAL A 54 6.66 3.74 -18.19
CA VAL A 54 5.68 4.27 -19.16
C VAL A 54 4.30 4.20 -18.55
N ILE A 55 3.65 5.37 -18.46
CA ILE A 55 2.26 5.51 -18.04
C ILE A 55 1.42 5.75 -19.29
N SER A 56 0.36 4.97 -19.46
CA SER A 56 -0.60 5.12 -20.55
C SER A 56 -2.02 5.17 -19.99
N MET A 57 -2.88 5.98 -20.61
CA MET A 57 -4.30 6.01 -20.30
C MET A 57 -5.06 5.37 -21.46
N GLU A 58 -5.92 4.42 -21.16
CA GLU A 58 -6.67 3.67 -22.16
C GLU A 58 -8.14 4.10 -22.15
N VAL A 59 -8.65 4.47 -23.33
CA VAL A 59 -10.08 4.73 -23.53
C VAL A 59 -10.88 3.43 -23.43
N GLY A 60 -10.31 2.32 -23.91
CA GLY A 60 -10.92 1.00 -23.87
C GLY A 60 -10.18 0.00 -24.74
N ARG A 61 -10.57 -1.27 -24.63
CA ARG A 61 -10.05 -2.39 -25.43
C ARG A 61 -11.18 -3.00 -26.24
N SER A 62 -10.84 -3.70 -27.31
CA SER A 62 -11.79 -4.47 -28.12
C SER A 62 -11.07 -5.67 -28.73
N LYS A 63 -11.75 -6.81 -28.79
CA LYS A 63 -11.24 -8.01 -29.46
C LYS A 63 -11.91 -8.17 -30.82
N ILE A 64 -11.15 -8.03 -31.88
CA ILE A 64 -11.62 -8.24 -33.25
C ILE A 64 -10.88 -9.38 -33.93
N SER A 65 -11.54 -10.06 -34.88
CA SER A 65 -10.88 -11.09 -35.68
C SER A 65 -9.83 -10.49 -36.62
N ILE A 66 -8.80 -11.28 -36.97
CA ILE A 66 -7.77 -10.85 -37.95
C ILE A 66 -8.41 -10.43 -39.29
N ARG A 67 -9.49 -11.09 -39.71
CA ARG A 67 -10.23 -10.72 -40.91
C ARG A 67 -10.77 -9.29 -40.82
N ASN A 68 -11.41 -8.93 -39.70
CA ASN A 68 -11.97 -7.60 -39.50
C ASN A 68 -10.86 -6.54 -39.39
N LEU A 69 -9.75 -6.86 -38.72
CA LEU A 69 -8.58 -5.98 -38.62
C LEU A 69 -8.03 -5.60 -39.99
N LEU A 70 -7.89 -6.56 -40.90
CA LEU A 70 -7.37 -6.32 -42.26
C LEU A 70 -8.36 -5.55 -43.16
N GLN A 71 -9.64 -5.45 -42.77
CA GLN A 71 -10.66 -4.71 -43.50
C GLN A 71 -10.82 -3.26 -43.00
N LEU A 72 -10.12 -2.88 -41.93
CA LEU A 72 -10.17 -1.51 -41.41
C LEU A 72 -9.55 -0.55 -42.42
N ASN A 73 -10.28 0.52 -42.70
CA ASN A 73 -9.87 1.59 -43.60
C ASN A 73 -10.08 2.95 -42.92
N GLN A 74 -9.62 4.03 -43.57
CA GLN A 74 -9.91 5.37 -43.09
C GLN A 74 -11.44 5.56 -42.95
N GLY A 75 -11.88 5.98 -41.77
CA GLY A 75 -13.30 6.16 -41.45
C GLY A 75 -13.98 4.92 -40.85
N SER A 76 -13.30 3.78 -40.73
CA SER A 76 -13.82 2.65 -39.96
C SER A 76 -13.94 3.00 -38.46
N VAL A 77 -15.07 2.67 -37.86
CA VAL A 77 -15.32 2.85 -36.43
C VAL A 77 -15.23 1.48 -35.74
N VAL A 78 -14.44 1.39 -34.67
CA VAL A 78 -14.30 0.18 -33.85
C VAL A 78 -14.95 0.44 -32.51
N GLU A 79 -15.93 -0.40 -32.15
CA GLU A 79 -16.56 -0.36 -30.84
C GLU A 79 -15.63 -0.94 -29.78
N LEU A 80 -15.56 -0.28 -28.63
CA LEU A 80 -14.76 -0.67 -27.48
C LEU A 80 -15.64 -1.31 -26.41
N ASP A 81 -15.07 -2.19 -25.59
CA ASP A 81 -15.78 -2.95 -24.55
C ASP A 81 -16.26 -2.07 -23.37
N ARG A 82 -15.91 -0.77 -23.35
CA ARG A 82 -16.17 0.15 -22.25
C ARG A 82 -17.37 1.06 -22.52
N ILE A 83 -18.18 1.29 -21.48
CA ILE A 83 -19.33 2.18 -21.50
C ILE A 83 -18.88 3.64 -21.37
N ALA A 84 -19.50 4.54 -22.13
CA ALA A 84 -19.23 5.97 -22.04
C ALA A 84 -19.62 6.54 -20.66
N GLY A 85 -18.78 7.40 -20.10
CA GLY A 85 -19.01 8.08 -18.82
C GLY A 85 -18.30 7.46 -17.61
N GLU A 86 -17.68 6.30 -17.75
CA GLU A 86 -16.82 5.71 -16.72
C GLU A 86 -15.41 6.34 -16.75
N PRO A 87 -14.73 6.49 -15.59
CA PRO A 87 -13.36 7.00 -15.55
C PRO A 87 -12.41 6.06 -16.30
N LEU A 88 -11.47 6.62 -17.05
CA LEU A 88 -10.50 5.90 -17.90
C LEU A 88 -9.46 5.12 -17.09
N ASP A 89 -8.99 4.01 -17.66
CA ASP A 89 -7.94 3.21 -17.03
C ASP A 89 -6.58 3.86 -17.21
N VAL A 90 -5.81 3.91 -16.12
CA VAL A 90 -4.42 4.33 -16.14
C VAL A 90 -3.55 3.11 -15.87
N MET A 91 -2.71 2.81 -16.83
CA MET A 91 -1.84 1.65 -16.89
C MET A 91 -0.39 2.09 -16.72
N VAL A 92 0.40 1.29 -16.01
CA VAL A 92 1.87 1.39 -15.99
C VAL A 92 2.42 0.09 -16.50
N ASN A 93 3.24 0.11 -17.56
CA ASN A 93 3.81 -1.09 -18.18
C ASN A 93 2.76 -2.19 -18.48
N GLY A 94 1.52 -1.80 -18.83
CA GLY A 94 0.43 -2.73 -19.12
C GLY A 94 -0.36 -3.22 -17.91
N THR A 95 -0.07 -2.72 -16.70
CA THR A 95 -0.77 -3.08 -15.47
C THR A 95 -1.66 -1.95 -14.96
N LEU A 96 -2.91 -2.25 -14.61
CA LEU A 96 -3.87 -1.28 -14.07
C LEU A 96 -3.47 -0.82 -12.66
N ILE A 97 -3.22 0.48 -12.54
CA ILE A 97 -2.80 1.13 -11.29
C ILE A 97 -3.81 2.16 -10.76
N ALA A 98 -4.63 2.74 -11.64
CA ALA A 98 -5.53 3.82 -11.27
C ALA A 98 -6.66 3.96 -12.29
N HIS A 99 -7.68 4.71 -11.88
CA HIS A 99 -8.69 5.28 -12.76
C HIS A 99 -8.52 6.80 -12.78
N GLY A 100 -8.92 7.44 -13.87
CA GLY A 100 -8.79 8.88 -14.00
C GLY A 100 -9.62 9.48 -15.14
N GLU A 101 -9.54 10.79 -15.26
CA GLU A 101 -10.21 11.56 -16.31
C GLU A 101 -9.19 12.39 -17.10
N VAL A 102 -9.52 12.63 -18.38
CA VAL A 102 -8.72 13.48 -19.25
C VAL A 102 -9.01 14.93 -18.90
N VAL A 103 -7.97 15.68 -18.57
CA VAL A 103 -8.06 17.12 -18.32
C VAL A 103 -7.17 17.86 -19.31
N VAL A 104 -7.50 19.11 -19.60
CA VAL A 104 -6.62 20.00 -20.38
C VAL A 104 -6.02 21.04 -19.45
N VAL A 105 -4.70 21.13 -19.45
CA VAL A 105 -3.94 22.09 -18.64
C VAL A 105 -2.94 22.77 -19.56
N ASN A 106 -3.03 24.10 -19.69
CA ASN A 106 -2.15 24.90 -20.57
C ASN A 106 -2.12 24.36 -22.02
N ASP A 107 -3.30 24.11 -22.59
CA ASP A 107 -3.48 23.53 -23.95
C ASP A 107 -2.83 22.15 -24.17
N LYS A 108 -2.45 21.47 -23.08
CA LYS A 108 -1.91 20.10 -23.11
C LYS A 108 -2.86 19.14 -22.43
N PHE A 109 -2.91 17.91 -22.92
CA PHE A 109 -3.60 16.84 -22.25
C PHE A 109 -2.88 16.46 -20.95
N GLY A 110 -3.66 16.27 -19.89
CA GLY A 110 -3.25 15.76 -18.60
C GLY A 110 -4.20 14.68 -18.11
N ILE A 111 -3.78 13.98 -17.07
CA ILE A 111 -4.56 12.91 -16.43
C ILE A 111 -4.83 13.34 -15.00
N ARG A 112 -6.11 13.43 -14.62
CA ARG A 112 -6.49 13.58 -13.21
C ARG A 112 -6.87 12.22 -12.68
N LEU A 113 -6.12 11.73 -11.69
CA LEU A 113 -6.40 10.45 -11.04
C LEU A 113 -7.62 10.60 -10.11
N THR A 114 -8.57 9.69 -10.23
CA THR A 114 -9.78 9.65 -9.39
C THR A 114 -9.66 8.59 -8.30
N ASP A 115 -9.18 7.41 -8.66
CA ASP A 115 -8.96 6.28 -7.74
C ASP A 115 -7.62 5.63 -8.04
N VAL A 116 -6.83 5.33 -7.00
CA VAL A 116 -5.44 4.86 -7.18
C VAL A 116 -5.13 3.77 -6.16
N ILE A 117 -4.61 2.65 -6.64
CA ILE A 117 -4.22 1.54 -5.76
C ILE A 117 -3.08 1.93 -4.82
N SER A 118 -2.96 1.22 -3.70
CA SER A 118 -1.97 1.50 -2.66
C SER A 118 -0.53 1.34 -3.19
N GLN A 119 0.43 2.06 -2.60
CA GLN A 119 1.83 2.01 -3.01
C GLN A 119 2.41 0.59 -2.95
N THR A 120 2.08 -0.16 -1.89
CA THR A 120 2.47 -1.56 -1.72
C THR A 120 1.93 -2.46 -2.84
N GLU A 121 0.69 -2.22 -3.29
CA GLU A 121 0.10 -2.96 -4.40
C GLU A 121 0.72 -2.59 -5.75
N ARG A 122 1.09 -1.32 -5.97
CA ARG A 122 1.81 -0.90 -7.19
C ARG A 122 3.13 -1.65 -7.32
N ILE A 123 3.91 -1.71 -6.24
CA ILE A 123 5.21 -2.40 -6.24
C ILE A 123 5.02 -3.90 -6.49
N LYS A 124 4.00 -4.53 -5.91
CA LYS A 124 3.69 -5.96 -6.16
C LYS A 124 3.28 -6.22 -7.62
N LYS A 125 2.51 -5.31 -8.22
CA LYS A 125 2.01 -5.42 -9.59
C LYS A 125 3.04 -5.09 -10.68
N LEU A 126 4.18 -4.50 -10.30
CA LEU A 126 5.30 -4.16 -11.17
C LEU A 126 6.49 -5.15 -11.08
N LYS A 127 6.38 -6.18 -10.24
CA LYS A 127 7.35 -7.28 -10.18
C LYS A 127 7.19 -8.26 -11.33
#